data_AF-A0A6I2TST4-F1
#
_entry.id   AF-A0A6I2TST4-F1
#
_cell.length_a   1.000
_cell.length_b   1.000
_cell.length_c   1.000
_cell.angle_alpha   90.00
_cell.angle_beta   90.00
_cell.angle_gamma   90.00
#
_symmetry.space_group_name_H-M   'P 1'
#
loop_
_entity.id
_entity.type
_entity.pdbx_description
1 polymer ?
#
loop_
_entity_poly.entity_id
_entity_poly.type
_entity_poly.pdbx_seq_one_letter_code
_entity_poly.pdbx_strand_id
1 'polypeptide(L)' 'MAEMRRCGAHQVILPDGSILQQAVVEIQEGRVMNYFEFREELPMTEWLGGEIRVERDEEGILRALWNGKVINKH' A
#
# COMPACT_ATOMS: atom_id res chain seq x y z
N MET A 1 -3.81 15.87 13.24
CA MET A 1 -3.08 14.60 13.08
C MET A 1 -3.52 14.03 11.75
N ALA A 2 -2.61 13.87 10.77
CA ALA A 2 -2.99 13.23 9.52
C ALA A 2 -3.17 11.73 9.76
N GLU A 3 -4.36 11.21 9.45
CA GLU A 3 -4.71 9.81 9.65
C GLU A 3 -3.90 8.91 8.73
N MET A 4 -3.28 7.89 9.31
CA MET A 4 -2.45 6.91 8.62
C MET A 4 -3.27 5.65 8.41
N ARG A 5 -3.45 5.25 7.15
CA ARG A 5 -4.12 4.00 6.79
C ARG A 5 -3.10 2.93 6.50
N ARG A 6 -3.35 1.71 6.93
CA ARG A 6 -2.53 0.55 6.62
C ARG A 6 -3.37 -0.46 5.86
N CYS A 7 -2.99 -0.75 4.62
CA CYS A 7 -3.71 -1.67 3.74
C CYS A 7 -2.84 -2.90 3.45
N GLY A 8 -3.35 -4.10 3.73
CA GLY A 8 -2.66 -5.36 3.49
C GLY A 8 -3.19 -6.13 2.29
N ALA A 9 -2.30 -6.84 1.59
CA ALA A 9 -2.64 -7.72 0.48
C ALA A 9 -1.72 -8.95 0.43
N HIS A 10 -2.08 -9.95 -0.37
CA HIS A 10 -1.22 -11.12 -0.57
C HIS A 10 0.09 -10.73 -1.24
N GLN A 11 0.03 -9.75 -2.15
CA GLN A 11 1.19 -9.25 -2.86
C GLN A 11 1.18 -7.73 -2.93
N VAL A 12 2.35 -7.13 -2.74
CA VAL A 12 2.61 -5.72 -3.03
C VAL A 12 3.69 -5.65 -4.10
N ILE A 13 3.36 -5.10 -5.27
CA ILE A 13 4.29 -4.88 -6.38
C ILE A 13 4.88 -3.48 -6.24
N LEU A 14 6.19 -3.37 -6.26
CA LEU A 14 6.93 -2.11 -6.12
C LEU A 14 7.30 -1.50 -7.48
N PRO A 15 7.65 -0.20 -7.53
CA PRO A 15 7.96 0.48 -8.80
C PRO A 15 9.17 -0.10 -9.56
N ASP A 16 10.08 -0.77 -8.86
CA ASP A 16 11.25 -1.44 -9.44
C ASP A 16 10.94 -2.86 -9.96
N GLY A 17 9.69 -3.32 -9.84
CA GLY A 17 9.24 -4.66 -10.20
C GLY A 17 9.43 -5.70 -9.09
N SER A 18 9.99 -5.33 -7.93
CA SER A 18 10.08 -6.22 -6.77
C SER A 18 8.69 -6.55 -6.24
N ILE A 19 8.50 -7.77 -5.74
CA ILE A 19 7.21 -8.23 -5.20
C ILE A 19 7.41 -8.65 -3.74
N LEU A 20 6.67 -8.02 -2.85
CA LEU A 20 6.57 -8.40 -1.45
C LEU A 20 5.39 -9.35 -1.26
N GLN A 21 5.59 -10.45 -0.53
CA GLN A 21 4.56 -11.43 -0.20
C GLN A 21 4.01 -11.15 1.20
N GLN A 22 2.68 -11.22 1.35
CA GLN A 22 1.98 -10.94 2.60
C GLN A 22 2.46 -9.62 3.22
N ALA A 23 2.10 -8.53 2.54
CA ALA A 23 2.67 -7.23 2.79
C ALA A 23 1.58 -6.18 3.05
N VAL A 24 1.99 -5.12 3.74
CA VAL A 24 1.18 -3.92 3.95
C VAL A 24 1.79 -2.73 3.26
N VAL A 25 0.93 -1.78 2.91
CA VAL A 25 1.30 -0.43 2.47
C VAL A 25 0.70 0.56 3.45
N GLU A 26 1.54 1.48 3.92
CA GLU A 26 1.14 2.57 4.80
C GLU A 26 0.92 3.84 3.99
N ILE A 27 -0.27 4.43 4.11
CA ILE A 27 -0.75 5.53 3.29
C ILE A 27 -1.13 6.70 4.20
N GLN A 28 -0.56 7.87 3.93
CA GLN A 28 -0.92 9.12 4.62
C GLN A 28 -1.19 10.18 3.56
N GLU A 29 -2.34 10.85 3.65
CA GLU A 29 -2.76 11.88 2.68
C GLU A 29 -2.69 11.40 1.21
N GLY A 30 -3.03 10.14 0.98
CA GLY A 30 -3.00 9.51 -0.33
C GLY A 30 -1.60 9.19 -0.86
N ARG A 31 -0.55 9.34 -0.04
CA ARG A 31 0.84 9.04 -0.39
C ARG A 31 1.30 7.78 0.33
N VAL A 32 2.01 6.93 -0.37
CA VAL A 32 2.66 5.76 0.23
C VAL A 32 3.87 6.24 1.01
N MET A 33 3.82 6.01 2.32
CA MET A 33 4.88 6.37 3.26
C MET A 33 5.83 5.21 3.53
N ASN A 34 5.30 3.97 3.49
CA ASN A 34 6.07 2.76 3.75
C ASN A 34 5.38 1.53 3.15
N TYR A 35 6.15 0.45 3.00
CA TYR A 35 5.66 -0.88 2.62
C TYR A 35 6.58 -1.95 3.21
N PHE A 36 6.03 -3.06 3.67
CA PHE A 36 6.82 -4.17 4.24
C PHE A 36 6.02 -5.47 4.31
N GLU A 37 6.75 -6.60 4.24
CA GLU A 37 6.21 -7.93 4.54
C GLU A 37 6.00 -8.07 6.04
N PHE A 38 4.99 -8.84 6.43
CA PHE A 38 4.71 -9.13 7.83
C PHE A 38 4.41 -10.61 8.04
N ARG A 39 4.73 -11.11 9.23
CA ARG A 39 4.52 -12.52 9.60
C ARG A 39 3.53 -12.71 10.75
N GLU A 40 3.20 -11.64 11.44
CA GLU A 40 2.34 -11.62 12.63
C GLU A 40 1.20 -10.62 12.42
N GLU A 41 0.07 -10.83 13.10
CA GLU A 41 -1.09 -9.94 12.95
C GLU A 41 -0.76 -8.48 13.28
N LEU A 42 -1.03 -7.58 12.34
CA LEU A 42 -0.80 -6.15 12.51
C LEU A 42 -2.12 -5.45 12.88
N PRO A 43 -2.20 -4.77 14.04
CA PRO A 43 -3.40 -4.05 14.42
C PRO A 43 -3.66 -2.89 13.45
N MET A 44 -4.94 -2.51 13.34
CA MET A 44 -5.40 -1.37 12.53
C MET A 44 -4.98 -1.49 11.05
N THR A 45 -4.98 -2.72 10.53
CA THR A 45 -4.70 -3.04 9.13
C THR A 45 -6.00 -3.44 8.42
N GLU A 46 -6.35 -2.74 7.37
CA GLU A 46 -7.42 -3.12 6.46
C GLU A 46 -6.89 -4.18 5.49
N TRP A 47 -7.42 -5.41 5.54
CA TRP A 47 -7.02 -6.46 4.60
C TRP A 47 -7.83 -6.36 3.30
N LEU A 48 -7.19 -5.90 2.24
CA LEU A 48 -7.79 -5.79 0.90
C LEU A 48 -7.67 -7.09 0.09
N GLY A 49 -6.70 -7.94 0.43
CA GLY A 49 -6.41 -9.15 -0.33
C GLY A 49 -5.95 -8.85 -1.77
N GLY A 50 -5.85 -9.89 -2.59
CA GLY A 50 -5.32 -9.78 -3.95
C GLY A 50 -3.92 -9.14 -4.02
N GLU A 51 -3.77 -8.15 -4.89
CA GLU A 51 -2.54 -7.44 -5.21
C GLU A 51 -2.73 -5.93 -5.01
N ILE A 52 -1.75 -5.27 -4.37
CA ILE A 52 -1.61 -3.81 -4.37
C ILE A 52 -0.40 -3.45 -5.24
N ARG A 53 -0.54 -2.45 -6.10
CA ARG A 53 0.59 -1.88 -6.86
C ARG A 53 1.02 -0.55 -6.26
N VAL A 54 2.31 -0.38 -6.07
CA VAL A 54 2.92 0.89 -5.70
C VAL A 54 3.57 1.47 -6.95
N GLU A 55 3.08 2.64 -7.35
CA GLU A 55 3.52 3.32 -8.57
C GLU A 55 3.89 4.78 -8.25
N ARG A 56 4.79 5.38 -9.05
CA ARG A 56 5.07 6.82 -8.97
C ARG A 56 4.11 7.57 -9.89
N ASP A 57 3.47 8.61 -9.39
CA ASP A 57 2.74 9.54 -10.23
C ASP A 57 3.67 10.48 -11.01
N GLU A 58 3.10 11.38 -11.81
CA GLU A 58 3.82 12.35 -12.63
C GLU A 58 4.70 13.32 -11.81
N GLU A 59 4.39 13.50 -10.52
CA GLU A 59 5.14 14.32 -9.57
C GLU A 59 6.22 13.49 -8.83
N GLY A 60 6.35 12.20 -9.13
CA GLY A 60 7.28 11.27 -8.51
C GLY A 60 6.83 10.75 -7.14
N ILE A 61 5.59 11.05 -6.72
CA ILE A 61 5.01 10.65 -5.44
C ILE A 61 4.52 9.20 -5.54
N LEU A 62 4.81 8.40 -4.52
CA LEU A 62 4.34 7.01 -4.47
C LEU A 62 2.85 6.94 -4.14
N ARG A 63 2.09 6.19 -4.95
CA ARG A 63 0.66 5.92 -4.82
C ARG A 63 0.41 4.42 -4.75
N ALA A 64 -0.58 4.02 -3.95
CA ALA A 64 -1.03 2.63 -3.90
C ALA A 64 -2.29 2.46 -4.75
N LEU A 65 -2.31 1.46 -5.62
CA LEU A 65 -3.44 1.08 -6.45
C LEU A 65 -3.93 -0.30 -6.05
N TRP A 66 -5.24 -0.45 -5.91
CA TRP A 66 -5.90 -1.72 -5.68
C TRP A 66 -7.07 -1.86 -6.65
N ASN A 67 -7.15 -2.99 -7.37
CA ASN A 67 -8.13 -3.21 -8.43
C ASN A 67 -8.20 -2.07 -9.46
N GLY A 68 -7.04 -1.51 -9.84
CA GLY A 68 -6.92 -0.42 -10.81
C GLY A 68 -7.36 0.95 -10.30
N LYS A 69 -7.67 1.10 -9.01
CA LYS A 69 -8.05 2.37 -8.40
C LYS A 69 -7.03 2.80 -7.35
N VAL A 70 -6.70 4.10 -7.33
CA VAL A 70 -5.86 4.67 -6.28
C VAL A 70 -6.59 4.56 -4.93
N ILE A 71 -5.90 4.06 -3.92
CA ILE A 71 -6.39 4.00 -2.55
C ILE A 71 -6.35 5.43 -1.98
N ASN A 72 -7.45 6.15 -2.13
CA ASN A 72 -7.61 7.53 -1.66
C ASN A 72 -8.33 7.62 -0.31
N LYS A 73 -8.31 8.83 0.26
CA LYS A 73 -9.01 9.19 1.51
C LYS A 73 -10.53 8.97 1.37
N HIS A 74 -11.17 8.46 2.43
CA HIS A 74 -12.61 8.63 2.64
C HIS A 74 -12.84 9.90 3.46
#